data_AF-A0A356KL67-F1
#
_entry.id   AF-A0A356KL67-F1
#
_cell.length_a   1.000
_cell.length_b   1.000
_cell.length_c   1.000
_cell.angle_alpha   90.00
_cell.angle_beta   90.00
_cell.angle_gamma   90.00
#
_symmetry.space_group_name_H-M   'P 1'
#
loop_
_entity.id
_entity.type
_entity.pdbx_description
1 polymer ?
#
loop_
_entity_poly.entity_id
_entity_poly.type
_entity_poly.pdbx_seq_one_letter_code
_entity_poly.pdbx_strand_id
1 'polypeptide(L)'
;MKRSIASKRGTVLVMVVASMGLLLLLGVAFARLVSLEARAASNWRDAYQARLAAEAGLEHAVFRLTRTELDDPVTSFHGPWTYRSQDGRSLGIGTPLGSARNPSFCAGYVQGYAYSGGIGGSYQANGDHFVLEVRDANSKLALNSRQPNLAQTLEVLGAAIEEYDDSRLNHPNSPFFDPELHELRAEALRNLYYADQEVTRLAKPCNPLRGPDDTNLARIMLRERARQGGIADLQQLLGEPGQGLSRWQLALLRDYVTVEAWLDDSMVSFPGQRGERPRQETGQTKPCPRAPVNLNTAPWPVLVACLTDLAATDDKASVAVSYDLAKKLATTIVLRRRGDLRNGIVGRPFRTWEGFYDWIDAEVEAGVLSSFQAAIIKANANPNWREAERLSAAVGDPGLSKRDLDYSTTEFSFISYGIYEINSLGRVLGPGAGPPLAERTLRARVRIYDVWR
;
A
#
# COMPACT_ATOMS: atom_id res chain seq x y z
N MET A 1 49.40 56.28 58.25
CA MET A 1 49.88 55.55 57.05
C MET A 1 49.54 54.05 56.98
N LYS A 2 49.35 53.30 58.09
CA LYS A 2 49.01 51.85 58.03
C LYS A 2 47.61 51.51 57.47
N ARG A 3 46.65 52.44 57.43
CA ARG A 3 45.29 52.20 56.90
C ARG A 3 45.19 52.08 55.37
N SER A 4 46.13 52.63 54.57
CA SER A 4 46.03 52.55 53.09
C SER A 4 46.57 51.25 52.48
N ILE A 5 47.43 50.52 53.20
CA ILE A 5 47.96 49.22 52.74
C ILE A 5 46.88 48.13 52.86
N ALA A 6 46.02 48.20 53.88
CA ALA A 6 44.92 47.27 54.07
C ALA A 6 43.85 47.39 52.95
N SER A 7 43.54 48.61 52.49
CA SER A 7 42.57 48.85 51.42
C SER A 7 43.06 48.32 50.05
N LYS A 8 44.35 48.46 49.74
CA LYS A 8 44.92 47.95 48.46
C LYS A 8 44.86 46.43 48.33
N ARG A 9 44.98 45.70 49.45
CA ARG A 9 44.88 44.22 49.46
C ARG A 9 43.46 43.74 49.17
N GLY A 10 42.44 44.47 49.64
CA GLY A 10 41.04 44.18 49.33
C GLY A 10 40.72 44.31 47.85
N THR A 11 41.19 45.37 47.19
CA THR A 11 40.95 45.60 45.76
C THR A 11 41.60 44.51 44.89
N VAL A 12 42.84 44.11 45.20
CA VAL A 12 43.53 43.04 44.45
C VAL A 12 42.80 41.71 44.60
N LEU A 13 42.33 41.36 45.80
CA LEU A 13 41.56 40.14 46.02
C LEU A 13 40.27 40.13 45.20
N VAL A 14 39.53 41.25 45.16
CA VAL A 14 38.30 41.37 44.36
C VAL A 14 38.60 41.20 42.87
N MET A 15 39.68 41.79 42.35
CA MET A 15 40.08 41.62 40.95
C MET A 15 40.44 40.17 40.62
N VAL A 16 41.18 39.48 41.50
CA VAL A 16 41.54 38.07 41.31
C VAL A 16 40.29 37.19 41.32
N VAL A 17 39.40 37.39 42.29
CA VAL A 17 38.14 36.63 42.37
C VAL A 17 37.25 36.89 41.15
N ALA A 18 37.13 38.14 40.71
CA ALA A 18 36.37 38.48 39.51
C ALA A 18 36.97 37.84 38.25
N SER A 19 38.30 37.85 38.13
CA SER A 19 39.01 37.22 36.99
C SER A 19 38.86 35.69 37.01
N MET A 20 38.98 35.06 38.18
CA MET A 20 38.74 33.63 38.35
C MET A 20 37.28 33.27 38.06
N GLY A 21 36.33 34.11 38.48
CA GLY A 21 34.90 33.94 38.18
C GLY A 21 34.63 34.01 36.68
N LEU A 22 35.22 34.97 35.97
CA LEU A 22 35.10 35.09 34.52
C LEU A 22 35.71 33.88 33.78
N LEU A 23 36.90 33.44 34.18
CA LEU A 23 37.54 32.26 33.61
C LEU A 23 36.72 30.99 33.84
N LEU A 24 36.12 30.84 35.04
CA LEU A 24 35.23 29.73 35.34
C LEU A 24 33.98 29.74 34.45
N LEU A 25 33.35 30.90 34.28
CA LEU A 25 32.18 31.06 33.40
C LEU A 25 32.52 30.71 31.95
N LEU A 26 33.67 31.20 31.45
CA LEU A 26 34.14 30.90 30.10
C LEU A 26 34.47 29.41 29.93
N GLY A 27 35.08 28.79 30.92
CA GLY A 27 35.36 27.35 30.93
C GLY A 27 34.08 26.50 30.90
N VAL A 28 33.06 26.87 31.69
CA VAL A 28 31.75 26.19 31.68
C VAL A 28 31.04 26.38 30.35
N ALA A 29 31.04 27.60 29.79
CA ALA A 29 30.43 27.89 28.49
C ALA A 29 31.10 27.09 27.36
N PHE A 30 32.43 27.03 27.34
CA PHE A 30 33.19 26.23 26.37
C PHE A 30 32.88 24.74 26.50
N ALA A 31 32.89 24.20 27.72
CA ALA A 31 32.56 22.79 27.95
C ALA A 31 31.13 22.44 27.49
N ARG A 32 30.18 23.36 27.67
CA ARG A 32 28.80 23.20 27.17
C ARG A 32 28.75 23.24 25.64
N LEU A 33 29.47 24.16 25.00
CA LEU A 33 29.53 24.26 23.54
C LEU A 33 30.13 22.99 22.91
N VAL A 34 31.28 22.51 23.42
CA VAL A 34 31.91 21.27 22.96
C VAL A 34 30.98 20.06 23.17
N SER A 35 30.25 20.03 24.29
CA SER A 35 29.27 18.95 24.55
C SER A 35 28.10 18.98 23.56
N LEU A 36 27.63 20.18 23.15
CA LEU A 36 26.59 20.33 22.15
C LEU A 36 27.09 19.93 20.76
N GLU A 37 28.30 20.33 20.38
CA GLU A 37 28.92 19.94 19.11
C GLU A 37 29.13 18.42 19.03
N ALA A 38 29.61 17.79 20.10
CA ALA A 38 29.78 16.34 20.17
C ALA A 38 28.43 15.60 20.00
N ARG A 39 27.35 16.10 20.63
CA ARG A 39 26.00 15.55 20.46
C ARG A 39 25.47 15.76 19.05
N ALA A 40 25.67 16.94 18.48
CA ALA A 40 25.27 17.23 17.10
C ALA A 40 26.00 16.31 16.09
N ALA A 41 27.30 16.10 16.28
CA ALA A 41 28.10 15.20 15.46
C ALA A 41 27.64 13.73 15.60
N SER A 42 27.32 13.27 16.82
CA SER A 42 26.76 11.92 17.03
C SER A 42 25.41 11.76 16.34
N ASN A 43 24.48 12.71 16.54
CA ASN A 43 23.16 12.68 15.91
C ASN A 43 23.27 12.68 14.38
N TRP A 44 24.19 13.46 13.82
CA TRP A 44 24.43 13.50 12.38
C TRP A 44 24.97 12.16 11.86
N ARG A 45 25.93 11.57 12.56
CA ARG A 45 26.46 10.23 12.24
C ARG A 45 25.35 9.18 12.27
N ASP A 46 24.55 9.16 13.33
CA ASP A 46 23.49 8.16 13.50
C ASP A 46 22.41 8.32 12.41
N ALA A 47 22.03 9.56 12.07
CA ALA A 47 21.11 9.84 10.97
C ALA A 47 21.67 9.40 9.60
N TYR A 48 22.97 9.61 9.36
CA TYR A 48 23.63 9.16 8.14
C TYR A 48 23.70 7.64 8.05
N GLN A 49 24.00 6.95 9.15
CA GLN A 49 24.00 5.48 9.20
C GLN A 49 22.60 4.89 8.98
N ALA A 50 21.56 5.48 9.59
CA ALA A 50 20.18 5.08 9.34
C ALA A 50 19.81 5.25 7.85
N ARG A 51 20.30 6.31 7.20
CA ARG A 51 20.12 6.50 5.76
C ARG A 51 20.85 5.42 4.94
N LEU A 52 22.10 5.12 5.24
CA LEU A 52 22.86 4.07 4.55
C LEU A 52 22.18 2.70 4.69
N ALA A 53 21.66 2.38 5.87
CA ALA A 53 20.90 1.15 6.09
C ALA A 53 19.62 1.12 5.22
N ALA A 54 18.91 2.24 5.12
CA ALA A 54 17.73 2.34 4.26
C ALA A 54 18.09 2.16 2.77
N GLU A 55 19.18 2.78 2.29
CA GLU A 55 19.67 2.64 0.91
C GLU A 55 20.06 1.18 0.62
N ALA A 56 20.80 0.53 1.53
CA ALA A 56 21.14 -0.88 1.43
C ALA A 56 19.90 -1.78 1.38
N GLY A 57 18.84 -1.42 2.12
CA GLY A 57 17.57 -2.14 2.06
C GLY A 57 16.89 -2.06 0.69
N LEU A 58 16.94 -0.91 0.02
CA LEU A 58 16.40 -0.76 -1.34
C LEU A 58 17.15 -1.67 -2.33
N GLU A 59 18.48 -1.63 -2.31
CA GLU A 59 19.32 -2.48 -3.16
C GLU A 59 19.09 -3.97 -2.86
N HIS A 60 18.98 -4.33 -1.58
CA HIS A 60 18.65 -5.69 -1.16
C HIS A 60 17.30 -6.15 -1.72
N ALA A 61 16.27 -5.30 -1.62
CA ALA A 61 14.94 -5.61 -2.13
C ALA A 61 14.96 -5.83 -3.64
N VAL A 62 15.62 -4.96 -4.41
CA VAL A 62 15.76 -5.09 -5.87
C VAL A 62 16.44 -6.41 -6.22
N PHE A 63 17.60 -6.70 -5.62
CA PHE A 63 18.33 -7.94 -5.86
C PHE A 63 17.49 -9.20 -5.57
N ARG A 64 16.81 -9.23 -4.43
CA ARG A 64 16.00 -10.38 -4.02
C ARG A 64 14.74 -10.54 -4.88
N LEU A 65 14.10 -9.44 -5.27
CA LEU A 65 12.95 -9.45 -6.18
C LEU A 65 13.34 -9.97 -7.56
N THR A 66 14.41 -9.43 -8.15
CA THR A 66 14.92 -9.89 -9.44
C THR A 66 15.18 -11.39 -9.42
N ARG A 67 15.82 -11.91 -8.37
CA ARG A 67 16.04 -13.35 -8.25
C ARG A 67 14.74 -14.16 -8.11
N THR A 68 13.83 -13.72 -7.23
CA THR A 68 12.59 -14.45 -6.96
C THR A 68 11.69 -14.52 -8.20
N GLU A 69 11.59 -13.42 -8.94
CA GLU A 69 10.69 -13.32 -10.10
C GLU A 69 11.25 -14.00 -11.36
N LEU A 70 12.57 -14.13 -11.47
CA LEU A 70 13.19 -14.99 -12.49
C LEU A 70 12.92 -16.48 -12.23
N ASP A 71 12.78 -16.87 -10.95
CA ASP A 71 12.53 -18.27 -10.57
C ASP A 71 11.04 -18.64 -10.69
N ASP A 72 10.12 -17.78 -10.22
CA ASP A 72 8.67 -17.96 -10.32
C ASP A 72 7.95 -16.60 -10.46
N PRO A 73 7.48 -16.22 -11.66
CA PRO A 73 6.81 -14.93 -11.88
C PRO A 73 5.39 -14.91 -11.31
N VAL A 74 4.82 -16.06 -10.92
CA VAL A 74 3.50 -16.10 -10.31
C VAL A 74 3.59 -15.58 -8.88
N THR A 75 2.93 -14.45 -8.64
CA THR A 75 2.95 -13.86 -7.31
C THR A 75 2.14 -14.69 -6.34
N SER A 76 2.59 -14.69 -5.09
CA SER A 76 1.93 -15.40 -4.00
C SER A 76 1.89 -14.51 -2.77
N PHE A 77 0.78 -14.55 -2.05
CA PHE A 77 0.65 -13.97 -0.71
C PHE A 77 1.70 -14.50 0.27
N HIS A 78 2.21 -15.72 0.04
CA HIS A 78 3.24 -16.35 0.85
C HIS A 78 4.67 -16.08 0.36
N GLY A 79 4.82 -15.27 -0.69
CA GLY A 79 6.14 -14.90 -1.20
C GLY A 79 6.99 -14.24 -0.11
N PRO A 80 8.31 -14.50 -0.06
CA PRO A 80 9.18 -13.92 0.97
C PRO A 80 9.21 -12.39 0.91
N TRP A 81 8.92 -11.81 -0.26
CA TRP A 81 8.88 -10.37 -0.47
C TRP A 81 7.59 -9.71 0.02
N THR A 82 6.50 -10.44 0.30
CA THR A 82 5.22 -9.80 0.65
C THR A 82 5.28 -9.14 2.03
N TYR A 83 4.81 -7.90 2.14
CA TYR A 83 4.60 -7.23 3.41
C TYR A 83 3.27 -7.67 4.04
N ARG A 84 3.32 -8.28 5.23
CA ARG A 84 2.14 -8.91 5.87
C ARG A 84 1.75 -8.21 7.16
N SER A 85 0.49 -8.41 7.56
CA SER A 85 -0.02 -7.97 8.86
C SER A 85 0.74 -8.65 9.99
N GLN A 86 0.53 -8.18 11.22
CA GLN A 86 1.28 -8.65 12.37
C GLN A 86 1.03 -10.13 12.71
N ASP A 87 -0.19 -10.60 12.48
CA ASP A 87 -0.57 -12.01 12.59
C ASP A 87 -0.10 -12.87 11.40
N GLY A 88 0.44 -12.23 10.35
CA GLY A 88 0.88 -12.87 9.12
C GLY A 88 -0.26 -13.38 8.22
N ARG A 89 -1.53 -13.18 8.58
CA ARG A 89 -2.67 -13.73 7.84
C ARG A 89 -3.12 -12.83 6.70
N SER A 90 -2.89 -11.53 6.78
CA SER A 90 -3.31 -10.57 5.76
C SER A 90 -2.12 -9.76 5.23
N LEU A 91 -2.37 -8.92 4.22
CA LEU A 91 -1.38 -7.96 3.75
C LEU A 91 -1.22 -6.87 4.82
N GLY A 92 -0.01 -6.34 5.00
CA GLY A 92 0.33 -5.33 6.02
C GLY A 92 -0.23 -3.93 5.75
N ILE A 93 -1.47 -3.84 5.29
CA ILE A 93 -2.13 -2.58 4.93
C ILE A 93 -2.28 -1.70 6.16
N GLY A 94 -1.89 -0.43 6.06
CA GLY A 94 -1.92 0.52 7.17
C GLY A 94 -0.99 0.22 8.34
N THR A 95 -0.21 -0.87 8.32
CA THR A 95 0.74 -1.21 9.37
C THR A 95 2.03 -0.40 9.19
N PRO A 96 2.40 0.50 10.13
CA PRO A 96 3.64 1.25 10.03
C PRO A 96 4.86 0.35 9.99
N LEU A 97 5.80 0.64 9.09
CA LEU A 97 7.01 -0.16 8.91
C LEU A 97 7.84 -0.29 10.20
N GLY A 98 7.77 0.73 11.07
CA GLY A 98 8.49 0.73 12.33
C GLY A 98 7.94 -0.26 13.38
N SER A 99 6.68 -0.65 13.27
CA SER A 99 6.05 -1.63 14.16
C SER A 99 5.87 -3.01 13.51
N ALA A 100 6.33 -3.20 12.27
CA ALA A 100 6.14 -4.44 11.53
C ALA A 100 6.79 -5.65 12.21
N ARG A 101 6.05 -6.75 12.36
CA ARG A 101 6.55 -8.07 12.78
C ARG A 101 6.80 -9.00 11.61
N ASN A 102 6.11 -8.80 10.49
CA ASN A 102 6.26 -9.57 9.26
C ASN A 102 6.70 -8.68 8.08
N PRO A 103 7.87 -8.03 8.16
CA PRO A 103 8.38 -7.22 7.07
C PRO A 103 8.72 -8.10 5.86
N SER A 104 8.79 -7.47 4.68
CA SER A 104 9.27 -8.11 3.46
C SER A 104 10.69 -8.64 3.67
N PHE A 105 10.94 -9.87 3.26
CA PHE A 105 12.21 -10.58 3.44
C PHE A 105 12.66 -10.66 4.90
N CYS A 106 11.73 -10.84 5.85
CA CYS A 106 12.04 -10.96 7.28
C CYS A 106 13.21 -11.93 7.54
N ALA A 107 14.26 -11.43 8.18
CA ALA A 107 15.48 -12.17 8.50
C ALA A 107 15.56 -12.53 9.99
N GLY A 108 14.87 -11.79 10.86
CA GLY A 108 14.81 -12.08 12.29
C GLY A 108 14.35 -10.88 13.13
N TYR A 109 14.66 -10.95 14.42
CA TYR A 109 14.35 -9.89 15.39
C TYR A 109 15.60 -9.46 16.15
N VAL A 110 15.72 -8.16 16.43
CA VAL A 110 16.78 -7.57 17.27
C VAL A 110 16.14 -6.57 18.23
N GLN A 111 16.34 -6.79 19.53
CA GLN A 111 15.72 -5.97 20.59
C GLN A 111 14.20 -5.79 20.46
N GLY A 112 13.50 -6.82 19.95
CA GLY A 112 12.05 -6.79 19.73
C GLY A 112 11.63 -6.17 18.39
N TYR A 113 12.54 -5.60 17.61
CA TYR A 113 12.26 -5.08 16.27
C TYR A 113 12.52 -6.15 15.21
N ALA A 114 11.55 -6.39 14.33
CA ALA A 114 11.79 -7.22 13.15
C ALA A 114 12.69 -6.49 12.15
N TYR A 115 13.51 -7.24 11.42
CA TYR A 115 14.37 -6.69 10.38
C TYR A 115 14.42 -7.58 9.15
N SER A 116 14.70 -6.98 7.99
CA SER A 116 14.84 -7.66 6.70
C SER A 116 16.30 -7.93 6.34
N GLY A 117 17.23 -7.14 6.88
CA GLY A 117 18.68 -7.35 6.77
C GLY A 117 19.47 -6.35 7.61
N GLY A 118 20.79 -6.52 7.66
CA GLY A 118 21.71 -5.68 8.43
C GLY A 118 22.91 -5.25 7.60
N ILE A 119 23.44 -4.06 7.89
CA ILE A 119 24.69 -3.55 7.27
C ILE A 119 25.88 -3.57 8.23
N GLY A 120 25.64 -3.82 9.52
CA GLY A 120 26.68 -3.83 10.53
C GLY A 120 26.16 -3.58 11.93
N GLY A 121 26.97 -2.89 12.74
CA GLY A 121 26.67 -2.69 14.15
C GLY A 121 27.48 -1.57 14.78
N SER A 122 27.02 -0.32 14.62
CA SER A 122 27.71 0.88 15.14
C SER A 122 27.89 0.86 16.66
N TYR A 123 26.87 0.38 17.39
CA TYR A 123 26.89 0.33 18.86
C TYR A 123 26.80 -1.08 19.44
N GLN A 124 26.37 -2.04 18.63
CA GLN A 124 26.24 -3.46 18.99
C GLN A 124 26.18 -4.31 17.71
N ALA A 125 26.49 -5.59 17.80
CA ALA A 125 26.33 -6.51 16.67
C ALA A 125 24.89 -6.47 16.14
N ASN A 126 24.73 -6.30 14.82
CA ASN A 126 23.43 -6.15 14.13
C ASN A 126 22.60 -4.93 14.58
N GLY A 127 23.24 -3.92 15.18
CA GLY A 127 22.58 -2.68 15.60
C GLY A 127 22.10 -1.82 14.43
N ASP A 128 22.73 -1.95 13.25
CA ASP A 128 22.41 -1.16 12.06
C ASP A 128 21.69 -2.05 11.05
N HIS A 129 20.37 -1.90 10.98
CA HIS A 129 19.51 -2.79 10.21
C HIS A 129 18.46 -2.03 9.42
N PHE A 130 17.85 -2.71 8.46
CA PHE A 130 16.75 -2.18 7.68
C PHE A 130 15.53 -3.09 7.72
N VAL A 131 14.37 -2.47 7.57
CA VAL A 131 13.06 -3.11 7.51
C VAL A 131 12.44 -2.75 6.17
N LEU A 132 11.92 -3.75 5.45
CA LEU A 132 11.36 -3.57 4.12
C LEU A 132 9.85 -3.77 4.12
N GLU A 133 9.19 -2.95 3.32
CA GLU A 133 7.84 -3.16 2.84
C GLU A 133 7.90 -3.12 1.32
N VAL A 134 7.59 -4.25 0.70
CA VAL A 134 7.51 -4.40 -0.75
C VAL A 134 6.07 -4.73 -1.11
N ARG A 135 5.53 -3.97 -2.07
CA ARG A 135 4.18 -4.16 -2.61
C ARG A 135 4.24 -4.24 -4.12
N ASP A 136 3.46 -5.16 -4.66
CA ASP A 136 3.18 -5.27 -6.08
C ASP A 136 2.32 -4.07 -6.52
N ALA A 137 2.78 -3.31 -7.51
CA ALA A 137 2.03 -2.15 -7.99
C ALA A 137 0.75 -2.55 -8.75
N ASN A 138 0.77 -3.70 -9.43
CA ASN A 138 -0.40 -4.25 -10.10
C ASN A 138 -1.41 -4.87 -9.12
N SER A 139 -1.10 -4.96 -7.82
CA SER A 139 -2.10 -5.31 -6.80
C SER A 139 -3.11 -4.17 -6.51
N LYS A 140 -2.92 -2.99 -7.11
CA LYS A 140 -3.68 -1.75 -6.84
C LYS A 140 -4.44 -1.28 -8.08
N LEU A 141 -5.42 -0.40 -7.89
CA LEU A 141 -6.08 0.27 -9.01
C LEU A 141 -5.18 1.35 -9.61
N ALA A 142 -4.86 1.23 -10.90
CA ALA A 142 -4.08 2.24 -11.61
C ALA A 142 -4.94 3.45 -12.00
N LEU A 143 -4.61 4.63 -11.48
CA LEU A 143 -5.32 5.87 -11.79
C LEU A 143 -5.13 6.31 -13.25
N ASN A 144 -4.01 5.93 -13.85
CA ASN A 144 -3.71 6.20 -15.26
C ASN A 144 -4.36 5.18 -16.23
N SER A 145 -5.09 4.18 -15.72
CA SER A 145 -5.88 3.28 -16.58
C SER A 145 -6.98 4.06 -17.31
N ARG A 146 -7.19 3.75 -18.59
CA ARG A 146 -8.21 4.45 -19.41
C ARG A 146 -9.59 3.80 -19.39
N GLN A 147 -9.85 2.92 -18.42
CA GLN A 147 -11.14 2.26 -18.29
C GLN A 147 -12.27 3.30 -18.11
N PRO A 148 -13.41 3.14 -18.81
CA PRO A 148 -14.50 4.12 -18.81
C PRO A 148 -15.14 4.30 -17.44
N ASN A 149 -15.13 3.23 -16.62
CA ASN A 149 -15.85 3.16 -15.36
C ASN A 149 -14.99 3.42 -14.11
N LEU A 150 -13.75 3.89 -14.28
CA LEU A 150 -12.81 4.09 -13.17
C LEU A 150 -13.40 4.97 -12.05
N ALA A 151 -14.23 5.96 -12.37
CA ALA A 151 -14.85 6.83 -11.38
C ALA A 151 -15.71 6.04 -10.39
N GLN A 152 -16.59 5.20 -10.92
CA GLN A 152 -17.50 4.37 -10.12
C GLN A 152 -16.73 3.24 -9.42
N THR A 153 -15.73 2.64 -10.08
CA THR A 153 -14.82 1.69 -9.42
C THR A 153 -14.11 2.30 -8.21
N LEU A 154 -13.68 3.57 -8.29
CA LEU A 154 -13.08 4.29 -7.17
C LEU A 154 -14.12 4.59 -6.08
N GLU A 155 -15.35 4.97 -6.43
CA GLU A 155 -16.43 5.17 -5.44
C GLU A 155 -16.68 3.89 -4.62
N VAL A 156 -16.77 2.74 -5.30
CA VAL A 156 -16.89 1.42 -4.65
C VAL A 156 -15.66 1.11 -3.80
N LEU A 157 -14.45 1.39 -4.31
CA LEU A 157 -13.21 1.21 -3.54
C LEU A 157 -13.27 1.97 -2.20
N GLY A 158 -13.73 3.22 -2.22
CA GLY A 158 -13.85 4.03 -1.01
C GLY A 158 -14.76 3.41 0.05
N ALA A 159 -15.91 2.88 -0.37
CA ALA A 159 -16.83 2.19 0.53
C ALA A 159 -16.24 0.86 1.04
N ALA A 160 -15.54 0.13 0.18
CA ALA A 160 -14.89 -1.12 0.57
C ALA A 160 -13.71 -0.90 1.53
N ILE A 161 -12.96 0.22 1.42
CA ILE A 161 -11.91 0.58 2.38
C ILE A 161 -12.51 0.80 3.77
N GLU A 162 -13.59 1.58 3.85
CA GLU A 162 -14.29 1.85 5.10
C GLU A 162 -14.77 0.56 5.79
N GLU A 163 -15.42 -0.32 5.04
CA GLU A 163 -15.91 -1.60 5.56
C GLU A 163 -14.77 -2.55 5.95
N TYR A 164 -13.68 -2.56 5.19
CA TYR A 164 -12.50 -3.37 5.49
C TYR A 164 -11.82 -2.91 6.78
N ASP A 165 -11.62 -1.61 6.95
CA ASP A 165 -11.05 -1.06 8.18
C ASP A 165 -11.96 -1.32 9.38
N ASP A 166 -13.28 -1.20 9.22
CA ASP A 166 -14.26 -1.58 10.25
C ASP A 166 -14.13 -3.06 10.61
N SER A 167 -14.10 -3.94 9.61
CA SER A 167 -13.91 -5.39 9.76
C SER A 167 -12.63 -5.75 10.51
N ARG A 168 -11.51 -5.11 10.18
CA ARG A 168 -10.21 -5.36 10.81
C ARG A 168 -10.17 -4.93 12.26
N LEU A 169 -10.88 -3.86 12.60
CA LEU A 169 -10.74 -3.19 13.88
C LEU A 169 -11.84 -3.55 14.88
N ASN A 170 -13.06 -3.78 14.41
CA ASN A 170 -14.24 -3.81 15.28
C ASN A 170 -14.97 -5.16 15.28
N HIS A 171 -14.60 -6.11 14.39
CA HIS A 171 -15.29 -7.39 14.25
C HIS A 171 -14.36 -8.59 14.50
N PRO A 172 -14.23 -9.07 15.75
CA PRO A 172 -13.34 -10.19 16.10
C PRO A 172 -13.57 -11.50 15.34
N ASN A 173 -14.79 -11.70 14.82
CA ASN A 173 -15.17 -12.88 14.04
C ASN A 173 -14.88 -12.72 12.53
N SER A 174 -14.46 -11.52 12.10
CA SER A 174 -14.11 -11.29 10.71
C SER A 174 -12.83 -12.05 10.36
N PRO A 175 -12.72 -12.67 9.16
CA PRO A 175 -11.46 -13.24 8.68
C PRO A 175 -10.35 -12.20 8.48
N PHE A 176 -10.68 -10.91 8.60
CA PHE A 176 -9.74 -9.80 8.48
C PHE A 176 -9.37 -9.19 9.83
N PHE A 177 -9.97 -9.62 10.95
CA PHE A 177 -9.69 -9.01 12.25
C PHE A 177 -8.19 -9.04 12.58
N ASP A 178 -7.65 -7.88 12.95
CA ASP A 178 -6.24 -7.69 13.29
C ASP A 178 -6.17 -7.17 14.74
N PRO A 179 -5.99 -8.08 15.72
CA PRO A 179 -6.03 -7.70 17.14
C PRO A 179 -4.92 -6.70 17.50
N GLU A 180 -3.75 -6.81 16.85
CA GLU A 180 -2.65 -5.90 17.11
C GLU A 180 -2.92 -4.51 16.53
N LEU A 181 -3.50 -4.43 15.33
CA LEU A 181 -3.93 -3.14 14.79
C LEU A 181 -5.02 -2.51 15.67
N HIS A 182 -5.95 -3.31 16.19
CA HIS A 182 -6.94 -2.86 17.16
C HIS A 182 -6.28 -2.29 18.43
N GLU A 183 -5.31 -2.99 19.00
CA GLU A 183 -4.55 -2.54 20.18
C GLU A 183 -3.73 -1.27 19.90
N LEU A 184 -3.00 -1.22 18.78
CA LEU A 184 -2.23 -0.05 18.34
C LEU A 184 -3.14 1.18 18.19
N ARG A 185 -4.32 1.00 17.61
CA ARG A 185 -5.32 2.06 17.49
C ARG A 185 -5.86 2.47 18.86
N ALA A 186 -6.15 1.53 19.74
CA ALA A 186 -6.61 1.83 21.10
C ALA A 186 -5.55 2.59 21.90
N GLU A 187 -4.27 2.25 21.72
CA GLU A 187 -3.15 2.98 22.31
C GLU A 187 -3.01 4.39 21.72
N ALA A 188 -3.07 4.53 20.40
CA ALA A 188 -3.06 5.84 19.75
C ALA A 188 -4.20 6.72 20.27
N LEU A 189 -5.41 6.17 20.41
CA LEU A 189 -6.58 6.86 20.98
C LEU A 189 -6.39 7.25 22.45
N ARG A 190 -5.73 6.42 23.27
CA ARG A 190 -5.41 6.77 24.67
C ARG A 190 -4.40 7.91 24.75
N ASN A 191 -3.36 7.86 23.91
CA ASN A 191 -2.30 8.86 23.87
C ASN A 191 -2.79 10.18 23.22
N LEU A 192 -3.87 10.11 22.44
CA LEU A 192 -4.50 11.23 21.74
C LEU A 192 -5.27 12.21 22.61
N TYR A 193 -5.38 11.99 23.92
CA TYR A 193 -5.92 12.97 24.84
C TYR A 193 -5.16 14.33 24.81
N TYR A 194 -4.02 14.40 24.11
CA TYR A 194 -3.20 15.60 23.92
C TYR A 194 -2.79 15.96 22.46
N ALA A 195 -3.30 15.29 21.42
CA ALA A 195 -2.81 15.50 20.03
C ALA A 195 -3.89 15.66 18.93
N ASP A 196 -3.45 16.27 17.83
CA ASP A 196 -4.09 16.77 16.61
C ASP A 196 -5.37 16.06 16.08
N GLN A 197 -6.30 16.84 15.50
CA GLN A 197 -7.57 16.37 14.93
C GLN A 197 -7.38 15.34 13.80
N GLU A 198 -6.24 15.36 13.10
CA GLU A 198 -5.93 14.39 12.03
C GLU A 198 -5.79 12.95 12.55
N VAL A 199 -5.26 12.77 13.75
CA VAL A 199 -5.05 11.42 14.34
C VAL A 199 -6.36 10.88 14.93
N THR A 200 -7.34 11.73 15.22
CA THR A 200 -8.71 11.29 15.54
C THR A 200 -9.45 10.77 14.29
N ARG A 201 -9.12 11.29 13.09
CA ARG A 201 -9.69 10.82 11.80
C ARG A 201 -9.07 9.51 11.32
N LEU A 202 -7.74 9.37 11.36
CA LEU A 202 -7.11 8.32 12.16
C LEU A 202 -7.91 7.07 12.49
N ALA A 203 -8.70 7.27 13.54
CA ALA A 203 -9.25 6.20 14.30
C ALA A 203 -10.57 5.73 13.72
N LYS A 204 -11.40 6.52 13.03
CA LYS A 204 -12.69 5.98 12.58
C LYS A 204 -12.54 5.37 11.19
N PRO A 205 -12.98 4.12 10.97
CA PRO A 205 -13.22 3.63 9.62
C PRO A 205 -14.03 4.66 8.85
N CYS A 206 -13.56 5.05 7.68
CA CYS A 206 -14.22 6.05 6.86
C CYS A 206 -13.81 5.91 5.40
N ASN A 207 -14.68 6.38 4.51
CA ASN A 207 -14.42 6.37 3.08
C ASN A 207 -13.43 7.49 2.70
N PRO A 208 -12.18 7.19 2.31
CA PRO A 208 -11.18 8.21 2.01
C PRO A 208 -11.46 8.99 0.72
N LEU A 209 -12.45 8.56 -0.08
CA LEU A 209 -12.85 9.18 -1.35
C LEU A 209 -14.12 10.04 -1.22
N ARG A 210 -14.67 10.19 -0.02
CA ARG A 210 -15.72 11.16 0.31
C ARG A 210 -15.13 12.34 1.07
N GLY A 211 -15.37 13.55 0.56
CA GLY A 211 -15.05 14.79 1.25
C GLY A 211 -16.01 15.10 2.42
N PRO A 212 -15.72 16.13 3.23
CA PRO A 212 -16.59 16.55 4.34
C PRO A 212 -18.02 16.91 3.90
N ASP A 213 -18.19 17.38 2.65
CA ASP A 213 -19.49 17.74 2.06
C ASP A 213 -20.03 16.64 1.13
N ASP A 214 -19.64 15.38 1.35
CA ASP A 214 -19.90 14.24 0.45
C ASP A 214 -19.34 14.46 -0.97
N THR A 215 -18.37 15.37 -1.11
CA THR A 215 -17.68 15.64 -2.37
C THR A 215 -17.01 14.37 -2.86
N ASN A 216 -17.35 13.96 -4.06
CA ASN A 216 -16.81 12.77 -4.70
C ASN A 216 -15.37 13.04 -5.20
N LEU A 217 -14.38 12.64 -4.40
CA LEU A 217 -12.96 12.86 -4.66
C LEU A 217 -12.45 12.01 -5.83
N ALA A 218 -13.12 10.88 -6.13
CA ALA A 218 -12.79 10.10 -7.33
C ALA A 218 -12.96 10.93 -8.60
N ARG A 219 -14.01 11.76 -8.69
CA ARG A 219 -14.20 12.68 -9.82
C ARG A 219 -13.12 13.76 -9.88
N ILE A 220 -12.63 14.24 -8.74
CA ILE A 220 -11.53 15.21 -8.67
C ILE A 220 -10.24 14.59 -9.21
N MET A 221 -9.90 13.38 -8.75
CA MET A 221 -8.71 12.64 -9.22
C MET A 221 -8.72 12.45 -10.74
N LEU A 222 -9.88 12.13 -11.32
CA LEU A 222 -10.01 11.94 -12.77
C LEU A 222 -9.99 13.25 -13.57
N ARG A 223 -10.49 14.35 -12.99
CA ARG A 223 -10.34 15.69 -13.58
C ARG A 223 -8.88 16.11 -13.62
N GLU A 224 -8.15 15.89 -12.52
CA GLU A 224 -6.72 16.19 -12.45
C GLU A 224 -5.90 15.37 -13.45
N ARG A 225 -6.19 14.06 -13.54
CA ARG A 225 -5.62 13.21 -14.59
C ARG A 225 -5.88 13.75 -15.99
N ALA A 226 -7.12 14.13 -16.28
CA ALA A 226 -7.49 14.66 -17.60
C ALA A 226 -6.80 16.00 -17.89
N ARG A 227 -6.64 16.86 -16.87
CA ARG A 227 -5.94 18.15 -16.97
C ARG A 227 -4.45 18.00 -17.28
N GLN A 228 -3.81 16.98 -16.71
CA GLN A 228 -2.36 16.78 -16.78
C GLN A 228 -1.92 15.78 -17.87
N GLY A 229 -2.86 15.08 -18.52
CA GLY A 229 -2.56 14.01 -19.47
C GLY A 229 -2.11 12.70 -18.82
N GLY A 230 -2.26 12.59 -17.50
CA GLY A 230 -1.75 11.52 -16.65
C GLY A 230 -1.32 12.06 -15.29
N ILE A 231 -1.19 11.20 -14.29
CA ILE A 231 -0.66 11.55 -12.97
C ILE A 231 0.71 10.89 -12.82
N ALA A 232 1.76 11.66 -12.55
CA ALA A 232 3.12 11.12 -12.39
C ALA A 232 3.42 10.70 -10.94
N ASP A 233 2.81 11.40 -9.99
CA ASP A 233 2.97 11.16 -8.56
C ASP A 233 1.63 11.36 -7.84
N LEU A 234 1.31 10.47 -6.89
CA LEU A 234 0.13 10.59 -6.04
C LEU A 234 0.08 11.93 -5.27
N GLN A 235 1.22 12.56 -4.97
CA GLN A 235 1.29 13.88 -4.35
C GLN A 235 0.64 14.99 -5.20
N GLN A 236 0.52 14.80 -6.52
CA GLN A 236 -0.18 15.74 -7.40
C GLN A 236 -1.69 15.82 -7.12
N LEU A 237 -2.24 14.87 -6.37
CA LEU A 237 -3.64 14.86 -5.95
C LEU A 237 -3.88 15.65 -4.67
N LEU A 238 -2.83 16.11 -3.99
CA LEU A 238 -2.99 16.98 -2.84
C LEU A 238 -3.53 18.34 -3.27
N GLY A 239 -4.46 18.87 -2.51
CA GLY A 239 -5.03 20.20 -2.75
C GLY A 239 -5.68 20.76 -1.49
N GLU A 240 -6.17 22.00 -1.60
CA GLU A 240 -6.97 22.62 -0.55
C GLU A 240 -8.24 21.80 -0.25
N PRO A 241 -8.82 21.90 0.96
CA PRO A 241 -10.06 21.21 1.30
C PRO A 241 -11.16 21.43 0.24
N GLY A 242 -11.71 20.33 -0.29
CA GLY A 242 -12.73 20.36 -1.35
C GLY A 242 -12.18 20.48 -2.79
N GLN A 243 -10.89 20.78 -2.96
CA GLN A 243 -10.23 20.88 -4.27
C GLN A 243 -9.27 19.70 -4.55
N GLY A 244 -8.83 18.99 -3.51
CA GLY A 244 -7.97 17.82 -3.65
C GLY A 244 -8.06 16.89 -2.44
N LEU A 245 -7.16 15.91 -2.39
CA LEU A 245 -7.01 15.01 -1.26
C LEU A 245 -6.23 15.71 -0.15
N SER A 246 -6.66 15.48 1.10
CA SER A 246 -5.81 15.74 2.26
C SER A 246 -4.63 14.77 2.32
N ARG A 247 -3.58 15.12 3.09
CA ARG A 247 -2.41 14.23 3.30
C ARG A 247 -2.82 12.90 3.92
N TRP A 248 -3.75 12.93 4.86
CA TRP A 248 -4.30 11.74 5.50
C TRP A 248 -5.07 10.84 4.51
N GLN A 249 -5.97 11.40 3.68
CA GLN A 249 -6.67 10.62 2.64
C GLN A 249 -5.69 9.98 1.67
N LEU A 250 -4.66 10.74 1.27
CA LEU A 250 -3.62 10.22 0.39
C LEU A 250 -2.84 9.08 1.04
N ALA A 251 -2.54 9.18 2.34
CA ALA A 251 -1.87 8.13 3.10
C ALA A 251 -2.69 6.83 3.14
N LEU A 252 -4.01 6.92 3.34
CA LEU A 252 -4.91 5.75 3.29
C LEU A 252 -5.01 5.16 1.88
N LEU A 253 -5.20 6.02 0.87
CA LEU A 253 -5.40 5.57 -0.51
C LEU A 253 -4.17 4.93 -1.13
N ARG A 254 -2.97 5.34 -0.69
CA ARG A 254 -1.69 4.84 -1.18
C ARG A 254 -1.59 3.31 -1.21
N ASP A 255 -2.30 2.63 -0.32
CA ASP A 255 -2.28 1.18 -0.20
C ASP A 255 -3.16 0.46 -1.24
N TYR A 256 -4.06 1.21 -1.90
CA TYR A 256 -5.11 0.68 -2.77
C TYR A 256 -5.06 1.23 -4.21
N VAL A 257 -4.42 2.38 -4.42
CA VAL A 257 -4.25 2.99 -5.75
C VAL A 257 -2.78 3.19 -6.10
N THR A 258 -2.49 3.17 -7.40
CA THR A 258 -1.17 3.50 -7.96
C THR A 258 -1.30 4.42 -9.17
N VAL A 259 -0.24 5.15 -9.47
CA VAL A 259 -0.09 5.89 -10.74
C VAL A 259 0.86 5.19 -11.71
N GLU A 260 1.59 4.18 -11.23
CA GLU A 260 2.49 3.35 -12.01
C GLU A 260 2.04 1.90 -11.88
N ALA A 261 1.57 1.33 -12.99
CA ALA A 261 1.25 -0.07 -13.15
C ALA A 261 1.60 -0.45 -14.58
N TRP A 262 1.74 -1.74 -14.87
CA TRP A 262 1.88 -2.19 -16.24
C TRP A 262 0.58 -1.93 -16.99
N LEU A 263 0.69 -1.29 -18.16
CA LEU A 263 -0.45 -0.94 -19.01
C LEU A 263 -0.45 -1.84 -20.24
N ASP A 264 -1.58 -2.47 -20.49
CA ASP A 264 -1.83 -3.24 -21.69
C ASP A 264 -2.33 -2.32 -22.81
N ASP A 265 -1.41 -1.81 -23.63
CA ASP A 265 -1.75 -0.92 -24.75
C ASP A 265 -2.51 -1.63 -25.88
N SER A 266 -2.57 -2.97 -25.86
CA SER A 266 -3.32 -3.76 -26.86
C SER A 266 -4.83 -3.79 -26.61
N MET A 267 -5.25 -3.30 -25.44
CA MET A 267 -6.65 -3.30 -25.04
C MET A 267 -7.45 -2.25 -25.80
N VAL A 268 -8.68 -2.62 -26.15
CA VAL A 268 -9.61 -1.76 -26.87
C VAL A 268 -10.91 -1.62 -26.09
N SER A 269 -11.57 -0.46 -26.21
CA SER A 269 -12.96 -0.32 -25.80
C SER A 269 -13.89 -0.56 -26.98
N PHE A 270 -15.07 -1.10 -26.66
CA PHE A 270 -16.11 -1.44 -27.64
C PHE A 270 -17.24 -0.42 -27.57
N PRO A 271 -17.81 0.00 -28.72
CA PRO A 271 -18.96 0.88 -28.74
C PRO A 271 -20.13 0.29 -27.93
N GLY A 272 -20.83 1.13 -27.16
CA GLY A 272 -22.02 0.72 -26.41
C GLY A 272 -21.76 0.36 -24.95
N GLN A 273 -20.50 0.25 -24.51
CA GLN A 273 -20.22 0.08 -23.08
C GLN A 273 -20.69 1.30 -22.26
N ARG A 274 -21.43 1.04 -21.18
CA ARG A 274 -21.93 2.08 -20.29
C ARG A 274 -20.76 2.85 -19.68
N GLY A 275 -20.83 4.18 -19.70
CA GLY A 275 -19.75 5.07 -19.26
C GLY A 275 -18.96 5.70 -20.41
N GLU A 276 -19.06 5.17 -21.63
CA GLU A 276 -18.62 5.90 -22.83
C GLU A 276 -19.62 7.03 -23.15
N ARG A 277 -19.11 8.21 -23.53
CA ARG A 277 -19.99 9.29 -23.98
C ARG A 277 -20.72 8.81 -25.24
N PRO A 278 -22.05 8.97 -25.35
CA PRO A 278 -22.77 8.65 -26.58
C PRO A 278 -22.23 9.54 -27.69
N ARG A 279 -21.37 9.01 -28.54
CA ARG A 279 -20.77 9.71 -29.67
C ARG A 279 -20.71 8.76 -30.85
N GLN A 280 -21.44 9.15 -31.90
CA GLN A 280 -21.50 8.63 -33.26
C GLN A 280 -20.98 7.20 -33.49
N GLU A 281 -21.93 6.35 -33.89
CA GLU A 281 -21.89 4.94 -34.37
C GLU A 281 -20.82 4.65 -35.45
N THR A 282 -19.58 5.06 -35.22
CA THR A 282 -18.49 4.83 -36.19
C THR A 282 -18.00 3.39 -36.17
N GLY A 283 -18.47 2.54 -35.23
CA GLY A 283 -18.11 1.12 -35.15
C GLY A 283 -16.63 0.85 -34.87
N GLN A 284 -15.82 1.90 -34.64
CA GLN A 284 -14.37 1.78 -34.49
C GLN A 284 -13.99 1.46 -33.05
N THR A 285 -13.20 0.40 -32.86
CA THR A 285 -12.54 0.08 -31.60
C THR A 285 -11.50 1.15 -31.27
N LYS A 286 -11.53 1.69 -30.04
CA LYS A 286 -10.56 2.70 -29.59
C LYS A 286 -9.52 2.07 -28.66
N PRO A 287 -8.22 2.39 -28.81
CA PRO A 287 -7.20 1.99 -27.83
C PRO A 287 -7.58 2.48 -26.43
N CYS A 288 -7.64 1.55 -25.49
CA CYS A 288 -8.00 1.77 -24.11
C CYS A 288 -7.00 1.00 -23.23
N PRO A 289 -5.80 1.56 -22.98
CA PRO A 289 -4.81 0.93 -22.12
C PRO A 289 -5.38 0.67 -20.73
N ARG A 290 -5.24 -0.57 -20.26
CA ARG A 290 -5.75 -1.03 -18.97
C ARG A 290 -4.64 -1.61 -18.11
N ALA A 291 -4.81 -1.55 -16.80
CA ALA A 291 -3.87 -2.10 -15.85
C ALA A 291 -4.50 -3.31 -15.15
N PRO A 292 -4.21 -4.55 -15.59
CA PRO A 292 -4.76 -5.73 -14.96
C PRO A 292 -4.33 -5.79 -13.48
N VAL A 293 -5.28 -6.14 -12.62
CA VAL A 293 -5.07 -6.24 -11.17
C VAL A 293 -4.60 -7.64 -10.81
N ASN A 294 -3.50 -7.73 -10.09
CA ASN A 294 -2.96 -8.99 -9.66
C ASN A 294 -3.81 -9.61 -8.55
N LEU A 295 -4.56 -10.66 -8.90
CA LEU A 295 -5.53 -11.30 -8.03
C LEU A 295 -4.88 -11.92 -6.78
N ASN A 296 -3.64 -12.40 -6.91
CA ASN A 296 -2.94 -13.08 -5.84
C ASN A 296 -2.43 -12.14 -4.74
N THR A 297 -2.30 -10.85 -5.04
CA THR A 297 -1.70 -9.84 -4.15
C THR A 297 -2.62 -8.65 -3.90
N ALA A 298 -3.72 -8.51 -4.63
CA ALA A 298 -4.67 -7.41 -4.46
C ALA A 298 -5.32 -7.41 -3.06
N PRO A 299 -5.41 -6.26 -2.38
CA PRO A 299 -6.10 -6.17 -1.11
C PRO A 299 -7.61 -6.36 -1.29
N TRP A 300 -8.32 -6.78 -0.24
CA TRP A 300 -9.75 -7.06 -0.30
C TRP A 300 -10.58 -5.89 -0.88
N PRO A 301 -10.36 -4.62 -0.50
CA PRO A 301 -11.11 -3.51 -1.08
C PRO A 301 -10.95 -3.35 -2.60
N VAL A 302 -9.75 -3.63 -3.12
CA VAL A 302 -9.47 -3.56 -4.56
C VAL A 302 -10.21 -4.68 -5.30
N LEU A 303 -10.26 -5.89 -4.73
CA LEU A 303 -11.01 -7.01 -5.30
C LEU A 303 -12.50 -6.71 -5.34
N VAL A 304 -13.08 -6.17 -4.26
CA VAL A 304 -14.49 -5.76 -4.21
C VAL A 304 -14.78 -4.71 -5.27
N ALA A 305 -13.92 -3.69 -5.40
CA ALA A 305 -14.07 -2.65 -6.41
C ALA A 305 -14.02 -3.20 -7.84
N CYS A 306 -13.15 -4.19 -8.12
CA CYS A 306 -13.06 -4.80 -9.44
C CYS A 306 -14.26 -5.70 -9.78
N LEU A 307 -14.92 -6.28 -8.78
CA LEU A 307 -16.01 -7.24 -8.99
C LEU A 307 -17.42 -6.62 -8.92
N THR A 308 -17.57 -5.47 -8.28
CA THR A 308 -18.88 -4.80 -8.12
C THR A 308 -19.35 -4.16 -9.42
N ASP A 309 -20.66 -4.18 -9.64
CA ASP A 309 -21.38 -3.56 -10.75
C ASP A 309 -21.06 -4.15 -12.13
N LEU A 310 -20.25 -5.22 -12.21
CA LEU A 310 -20.09 -5.99 -13.45
C LEU A 310 -21.46 -6.44 -13.94
N ALA A 311 -21.81 -6.10 -15.18
CA ALA A 311 -23.14 -6.33 -15.69
C ALA A 311 -23.15 -6.68 -17.17
N ALA A 312 -24.12 -7.50 -17.55
CA ALA A 312 -24.49 -7.79 -18.93
C ALA A 312 -26.01 -7.97 -19.01
N THR A 313 -26.56 -7.71 -20.19
CA THR A 313 -27.99 -7.87 -20.47
C THR A 313 -28.16 -9.06 -21.39
N ASP A 314 -28.95 -10.04 -20.95
CA ASP A 314 -29.44 -11.11 -21.84
C ASP A 314 -30.81 -10.74 -22.42
N ASP A 315 -31.40 -11.61 -23.25
CA ASP A 315 -32.71 -11.39 -23.89
C ASP A 315 -33.86 -11.14 -22.88
N LYS A 316 -33.66 -11.38 -21.58
CA LYS A 316 -34.71 -11.37 -20.56
C LYS A 316 -34.49 -10.31 -19.49
N ALA A 317 -33.25 -10.08 -19.05
CA ALA A 317 -32.93 -9.16 -17.97
C ALA A 317 -31.46 -8.71 -17.96
N SER A 318 -31.24 -7.50 -17.42
CA SER A 318 -29.90 -7.08 -17.02
C SER A 318 -29.52 -7.75 -15.71
N VAL A 319 -28.40 -8.47 -15.70
CA VAL A 319 -27.86 -9.14 -14.52
C VAL A 319 -26.57 -8.46 -14.13
N ALA A 320 -26.44 -8.14 -12.85
CA ALA A 320 -25.25 -7.50 -12.29
C ALA A 320 -24.69 -8.28 -11.10
N VAL A 321 -23.38 -8.12 -10.87
CA VAL A 321 -22.70 -8.55 -9.66
C VAL A 321 -22.87 -7.46 -8.60
N SER A 322 -23.73 -7.72 -7.61
CA SER A 322 -23.98 -6.76 -6.53
C SER A 322 -22.76 -6.59 -5.62
N TYR A 323 -22.71 -5.48 -4.88
CA TYR A 323 -21.66 -5.20 -3.90
C TYR A 323 -21.51 -6.32 -2.86
N ASP A 324 -22.60 -6.86 -2.31
CA ASP A 324 -22.55 -7.95 -1.34
C ASP A 324 -22.04 -9.27 -1.94
N LEU A 325 -22.37 -9.54 -3.20
CA LEU A 325 -21.84 -10.71 -3.90
C LEU A 325 -20.33 -10.54 -4.16
N ALA A 326 -19.91 -9.37 -4.63
CA ALA A 326 -18.50 -9.02 -4.83
C ALA A 326 -17.68 -9.17 -3.53
N LYS A 327 -18.23 -8.77 -2.38
CA LYS A 327 -17.62 -8.98 -1.05
C LYS A 327 -17.42 -10.44 -0.69
N LYS A 328 -18.43 -11.28 -0.93
CA LYS A 328 -18.33 -12.72 -0.67
C LYS A 328 -17.23 -13.34 -1.53
N LEU A 329 -17.21 -13.02 -2.82
CA LEU A 329 -16.18 -13.50 -3.75
C LEU A 329 -14.78 -13.00 -3.37
N ALA A 330 -14.61 -11.71 -3.11
CA ALA A 330 -13.33 -11.14 -2.67
C ALA A 330 -12.83 -11.83 -1.39
N THR A 331 -13.74 -12.11 -0.44
CA THR A 331 -13.40 -12.86 0.78
C THR A 331 -12.92 -14.27 0.46
N THR A 332 -13.61 -15.01 -0.40
CA THR A 332 -13.19 -16.36 -0.81
C THR A 332 -11.87 -16.36 -1.56
N ILE A 333 -11.57 -15.35 -2.38
CA ILE A 333 -10.28 -15.17 -3.07
C ILE A 333 -9.17 -14.96 -2.04
N VAL A 334 -9.38 -14.08 -1.05
CA VAL A 334 -8.39 -13.82 0.00
C VAL A 334 -8.13 -15.04 0.87
N LEU A 335 -9.19 -15.79 1.24
CA LEU A 335 -9.04 -17.03 2.01
C LEU A 335 -8.31 -18.11 1.20
N ARG A 336 -8.64 -18.26 -0.09
CA ARG A 336 -7.99 -19.22 -0.97
C ARG A 336 -6.48 -18.98 -1.06
N ARG A 337 -6.03 -17.75 -1.29
CA ARG A 337 -4.58 -17.46 -1.40
C ARG A 337 -3.82 -17.61 -0.07
N ARG A 338 -4.49 -17.51 1.08
CA ARG A 338 -3.90 -17.79 2.40
C ARG A 338 -3.62 -19.28 2.60
N GLY A 339 -4.26 -20.15 1.81
CA GLY A 339 -4.26 -21.59 2.08
C GLY A 339 -5.24 -21.99 3.16
N ASP A 340 -6.15 -21.09 3.54
CA ASP A 340 -7.22 -21.41 4.49
C ASP A 340 -8.15 -22.45 3.84
N LEU A 341 -8.40 -23.54 4.57
CA LEU A 341 -9.14 -24.69 4.08
C LEU A 341 -10.64 -24.35 3.94
N ARG A 342 -11.16 -24.46 2.71
CA ARG A 342 -12.60 -24.72 2.48
C ARG A 342 -12.70 -26.17 2.02
N ASN A 343 -13.44 -27.00 2.75
CA ASN A 343 -13.69 -28.41 2.39
C ASN A 343 -12.44 -29.30 2.23
N GLY A 344 -11.35 -29.03 2.95
CA GLY A 344 -10.15 -29.89 2.95
C GLY A 344 -9.18 -29.66 1.77
N ILE A 345 -9.48 -28.74 0.84
CA ILE A 345 -8.56 -28.35 -0.23
C ILE A 345 -7.74 -27.15 0.26
N VAL A 346 -6.41 -27.34 0.40
CA VAL A 346 -5.49 -26.25 0.72
C VAL A 346 -5.51 -25.25 -0.44
N GLY A 347 -6.02 -24.05 -0.19
CA GLY A 347 -6.05 -22.99 -1.17
C GLY A 347 -4.64 -22.66 -1.68
N ARG A 348 -4.52 -22.42 -2.99
CA ARG A 348 -3.27 -22.00 -3.63
C ARG A 348 -3.50 -20.71 -4.43
N PRO A 349 -2.46 -19.89 -4.62
CA PRO A 349 -2.52 -18.77 -5.56
C PRO A 349 -3.02 -19.25 -6.92
N PHE A 350 -3.78 -18.41 -7.62
CA PHE A 350 -4.17 -18.68 -8.99
C PHE A 350 -2.94 -18.61 -9.88
N ARG A 351 -2.67 -19.70 -10.63
CA ARG A 351 -1.51 -19.79 -11.53
C ARG A 351 -1.92 -19.78 -13.01
N THR A 352 -3.15 -20.19 -13.30
CA THR A 352 -3.67 -20.34 -14.65
C THR A 352 -5.12 -19.83 -14.71
N TRP A 353 -5.55 -19.44 -15.91
CA TRP A 353 -6.94 -19.05 -16.14
C TRP A 353 -7.91 -20.22 -15.96
N GLU A 354 -7.52 -21.42 -16.37
CA GLU A 354 -8.28 -22.65 -16.12
C GLU A 354 -8.56 -22.84 -14.62
N GLY A 355 -7.53 -22.77 -13.78
CA GLY A 355 -7.72 -22.90 -12.32
C GLY A 355 -8.51 -21.75 -11.68
N PHE A 356 -8.61 -20.58 -12.34
CA PHE A 356 -9.52 -19.51 -11.95
C PHE A 356 -10.96 -19.79 -12.39
N TYR A 357 -11.16 -20.33 -13.60
CA TYR A 357 -12.47 -20.71 -14.12
C TYR A 357 -13.08 -21.87 -13.35
N ASP A 358 -12.31 -22.91 -13.06
CA ASP A 358 -12.73 -24.03 -12.20
C ASP A 358 -13.19 -23.54 -10.82
N TRP A 359 -12.51 -22.54 -10.27
CA TRP A 359 -12.91 -21.93 -9.00
C TRP A 359 -14.23 -21.17 -9.13
N ILE A 360 -14.43 -20.39 -10.19
CA ILE A 360 -15.70 -19.70 -10.44
C ILE A 360 -16.84 -20.73 -10.60
N ASP A 361 -16.60 -21.82 -11.33
CA ASP A 361 -17.60 -22.86 -11.55
C ASP A 361 -17.94 -23.59 -10.24
N ALA A 362 -16.97 -23.82 -9.36
CA ALA A 362 -17.22 -24.33 -8.02
C ALA A 362 -18.10 -23.38 -7.17
N GLU A 363 -17.98 -22.05 -7.34
CA GLU A 363 -18.89 -21.10 -6.66
C GLU A 363 -20.31 -21.11 -7.28
N VAL A 364 -20.48 -21.51 -8.55
CA VAL A 364 -21.79 -21.78 -9.16
C VAL A 364 -22.40 -23.05 -8.57
N GLU A 365 -21.63 -24.14 -8.49
CA GLU A 365 -22.07 -25.40 -7.87
C GLU A 365 -22.45 -25.22 -6.39
N ALA A 366 -21.74 -24.35 -5.68
CA ALA A 366 -22.05 -23.99 -4.29
C ALA A 366 -23.28 -23.07 -4.15
N GLY A 367 -23.90 -22.64 -5.25
CA GLY A 367 -25.05 -21.73 -5.27
C GLY A 367 -24.72 -20.30 -4.85
N VAL A 368 -23.44 -19.91 -4.85
CA VAL A 368 -23.00 -18.53 -4.58
C VAL A 368 -23.20 -17.65 -5.81
N LEU A 369 -22.96 -18.21 -7.00
CA LEU A 369 -23.13 -17.54 -8.29
C LEU A 369 -24.21 -18.21 -9.13
N SER A 370 -24.93 -17.43 -9.93
CA SER A 370 -25.62 -17.97 -11.10
C SER A 370 -24.62 -18.22 -12.23
N SER A 371 -24.94 -19.14 -13.15
CA SER A 371 -24.10 -19.40 -14.33
C SER A 371 -23.88 -18.13 -15.18
N PHE A 372 -24.86 -17.23 -15.24
CA PHE A 372 -24.73 -15.98 -15.98
C PHE A 372 -23.81 -14.96 -15.27
N GLN A 373 -23.87 -14.87 -13.93
CA GLN A 373 -22.91 -14.06 -13.16
C GLN A 373 -21.49 -14.59 -13.29
N ALA A 374 -21.31 -15.91 -13.31
CA ALA A 374 -20.02 -16.54 -13.56
C ALA A 374 -19.48 -16.15 -14.94
N ALA A 375 -20.29 -16.21 -16.00
CA ALA A 375 -19.90 -15.77 -17.34
C ALA A 375 -19.48 -14.28 -17.38
N ILE A 376 -20.23 -13.39 -16.71
CA ILE A 376 -19.88 -11.96 -16.57
C ILE A 376 -18.50 -11.79 -15.94
N ILE A 377 -18.22 -12.49 -14.84
CA ILE A 377 -16.94 -12.40 -14.13
C ILE A 377 -15.80 -12.95 -14.99
N LYS A 378 -15.98 -14.11 -15.63
CA LYS A 378 -14.98 -14.72 -16.52
C LYS A 378 -14.66 -13.79 -17.70
N ALA A 379 -15.67 -13.17 -18.31
CA ALA A 379 -15.53 -12.22 -19.42
C ALA A 379 -14.78 -10.95 -19.02
N ASN A 380 -15.05 -10.40 -17.83
CA ASN A 380 -14.35 -9.21 -17.33
C ASN A 380 -12.88 -9.51 -17.00
N ALA A 381 -12.64 -10.62 -16.29
CA ALA A 381 -11.34 -10.99 -15.73
C ALA A 381 -10.27 -11.25 -16.80
N ASN A 382 -10.64 -11.86 -17.93
CA ASN A 382 -9.68 -12.27 -18.95
C ASN A 382 -9.09 -11.07 -19.73
N PRO A 383 -7.76 -10.89 -19.75
CA PRO A 383 -7.10 -9.87 -20.58
C PRO A 383 -7.09 -10.21 -22.06
N ASN A 384 -7.16 -11.49 -22.43
CA ASN A 384 -7.11 -11.94 -23.81
C ASN A 384 -8.51 -12.02 -24.42
N TRP A 385 -9.12 -10.86 -24.67
CA TRP A 385 -10.49 -10.79 -25.20
C TRP A 385 -10.69 -11.56 -26.51
N ARG A 386 -9.65 -11.66 -27.35
CA ARG A 386 -9.66 -12.42 -28.61
C ARG A 386 -9.64 -13.93 -28.42
N GLU A 387 -8.96 -14.41 -27.39
CA GLU A 387 -8.91 -15.84 -27.08
C GLU A 387 -10.19 -16.31 -26.42
N ALA A 388 -10.81 -15.46 -25.59
CA ALA A 388 -12.12 -15.74 -25.01
C ALA A 388 -13.18 -16.02 -26.09
N GLU A 389 -13.16 -15.28 -27.21
CA GLU A 389 -14.05 -15.51 -28.36
C GLU A 389 -13.82 -16.90 -29.00
N ARG A 390 -12.57 -17.39 -29.02
CA ARG A 390 -12.24 -18.73 -29.50
C ARG A 390 -12.59 -19.84 -28.51
N LEU A 391 -12.32 -19.62 -27.22
CA LEU A 391 -12.56 -20.60 -26.14
C LEU A 391 -14.05 -20.77 -25.86
N SER A 392 -14.82 -19.68 -25.88
CA SER A 392 -16.27 -19.74 -25.69
C SER A 392 -16.95 -20.61 -26.75
N ALA A 393 -16.48 -20.56 -28.00
CA ALA A 393 -16.96 -21.42 -29.08
C ALA A 393 -16.65 -22.93 -28.86
N ALA A 394 -15.68 -23.27 -28.02
CA ALA A 394 -15.23 -24.64 -27.80
C ALA A 394 -15.86 -25.32 -26.56
N VAL A 395 -16.21 -24.54 -25.51
CA VAL A 395 -16.61 -25.09 -24.19
C VAL A 395 -18.13 -25.07 -23.96
N GLY A 396 -18.91 -24.38 -24.80
CA GLY A 396 -20.37 -24.29 -24.62
C GLY A 396 -20.82 -23.46 -23.41
N ASP A 397 -19.90 -22.68 -22.82
CA ASP A 397 -20.20 -21.59 -21.89
C ASP A 397 -21.10 -20.55 -22.62
N PRO A 398 -21.97 -19.75 -21.95
CA PRO A 398 -22.99 -18.89 -22.56
C PRO A 398 -22.54 -17.82 -23.57
N GLY A 399 -21.37 -17.90 -24.18
CA GLY A 399 -20.98 -17.02 -25.28
C GLY A 399 -20.45 -15.66 -24.83
N LEU A 400 -20.57 -15.31 -23.54
CA LEU A 400 -20.37 -13.95 -23.09
C LEU A 400 -18.90 -13.54 -23.25
N SER A 401 -18.67 -12.63 -24.17
CA SER A 401 -17.39 -11.98 -24.38
C SER A 401 -17.35 -10.64 -23.65
N LYS A 402 -16.18 -10.02 -23.59
CA LYS A 402 -16.03 -8.67 -23.05
C LYS A 402 -16.88 -7.61 -23.79
N ARG A 403 -17.26 -7.88 -25.05
CA ARG A 403 -18.12 -7.00 -25.85
C ARG A 403 -19.55 -6.96 -25.34
N ASP A 404 -19.98 -8.04 -24.71
CA ASP A 404 -21.35 -8.23 -24.26
C ASP A 404 -21.57 -7.67 -22.83
N LEU A 405 -20.50 -7.14 -22.22
CA LEU A 405 -20.57 -6.48 -20.92
C LEU A 405 -21.10 -5.04 -21.07
N ASP A 406 -22.25 -4.77 -20.45
CA ASP A 406 -22.77 -3.42 -20.27
C ASP A 406 -21.84 -2.57 -19.40
N TYR A 407 -21.30 -3.20 -18.36
CA TYR A 407 -20.39 -2.59 -17.41
C TYR A 407 -19.22 -3.51 -17.13
N SER A 408 -18.00 -3.00 -17.39
CA SER A 408 -16.75 -3.66 -17.07
C SER A 408 -15.86 -2.77 -16.21
N THR A 409 -14.99 -3.41 -15.44
CA THR A 409 -13.95 -2.76 -14.63
C THR A 409 -12.59 -3.00 -15.31
N THR A 410 -11.61 -3.48 -14.53
CA THR A 410 -10.29 -3.86 -15.00
C THR A 410 -10.15 -5.39 -14.96
N GLU A 411 -9.25 -5.89 -15.78
CA GLU A 411 -8.92 -7.31 -15.88
C GLU A 411 -8.14 -7.79 -14.65
N PHE A 412 -7.96 -9.11 -14.55
CA PHE A 412 -7.05 -9.69 -13.58
C PHE A 412 -5.73 -10.18 -14.21
N SER A 413 -4.72 -10.30 -13.37
CA SER A 413 -3.48 -11.02 -13.65
C SER A 413 -3.12 -11.93 -12.48
N PHE A 414 -2.16 -12.81 -12.71
CA PHE A 414 -1.56 -13.67 -11.68
C PHE A 414 -0.10 -13.30 -11.39
N ILE A 415 0.43 -12.30 -12.10
CA ILE A 415 1.82 -11.83 -12.05
C ILE A 415 1.84 -10.32 -11.79
N SER A 416 2.95 -9.82 -11.23
CA SER A 416 3.17 -8.42 -10.88
C SER A 416 3.51 -7.52 -12.07
N TYR A 417 3.91 -8.11 -13.20
CA TYR A 417 4.54 -7.42 -14.33
C TYR A 417 5.82 -6.66 -13.95
N GLY A 418 6.48 -7.07 -12.87
CA GLY A 418 7.79 -6.58 -12.50
C GLY A 418 7.81 -5.17 -11.91
N ILE A 419 6.67 -4.57 -11.55
CA ILE A 419 6.61 -3.22 -10.97
C ILE A 419 6.28 -3.29 -9.47
N TYR A 420 7.17 -2.75 -8.65
CA TYR A 420 7.04 -2.77 -7.19
C TYR A 420 7.19 -1.39 -6.57
N GLU A 421 6.45 -1.16 -5.49
CA GLU A 421 6.71 -0.08 -4.55
C GLU A 421 7.49 -0.64 -3.36
N ILE A 422 8.61 0.00 -3.04
CA ILE A 422 9.50 -0.42 -1.95
C ILE A 422 9.63 0.73 -0.96
N ASN A 423 9.31 0.47 0.30
CA ASN A 423 9.70 1.30 1.44
C ASN A 423 10.82 0.58 2.20
N SER A 424 11.87 1.32 2.54
CA SER A 424 12.99 0.83 3.33
C SER A 424 13.21 1.76 4.52
N LEU A 425 13.05 1.23 5.73
CA LEU A 425 13.32 1.92 6.99
C LEU A 425 14.65 1.44 7.55
N GLY A 426 15.66 2.29 7.50
CA GLY A 426 16.94 2.04 8.17
C GLY A 426 16.92 2.52 9.61
N ARG A 427 17.55 1.74 10.50
CA ARG A 427 17.55 1.93 11.95
C ARG A 427 18.95 1.77 12.51
N VAL A 428 19.28 2.63 13.48
CA VAL A 428 20.49 2.53 14.30
C VAL A 428 20.06 2.32 15.75
N LEU A 429 20.37 1.14 16.29
CA LEU A 429 20.08 0.80 17.68
C LEU A 429 21.23 1.17 18.59
N GLY A 430 20.90 1.72 19.76
CA GLY A 430 21.87 1.99 20.82
C GLY A 430 22.23 0.73 21.61
N PRO A 431 23.17 0.86 22.56
CA PRO A 431 23.49 -0.23 23.48
C PRO A 431 22.30 -0.47 24.44
N GLY A 432 21.71 -1.66 24.37
CA GLY A 432 20.58 -2.07 25.22
C GLY A 432 19.20 -1.86 24.60
N ALA A 433 18.14 -2.38 25.24
CA ALA A 433 16.78 -2.49 24.72
C ALA A 433 15.99 -1.15 24.76
N GLY A 434 16.57 -0.08 24.22
CA GLY A 434 15.94 1.23 24.12
C GLY A 434 15.31 1.48 22.73
N PRO A 435 14.65 2.65 22.56
CA PRO A 435 14.23 3.10 21.24
C PRO A 435 15.44 3.28 20.30
N PRO A 436 15.24 3.22 18.97
CA PRO A 436 16.30 3.48 18.01
C PRO A 436 16.87 4.89 18.21
N LEU A 437 18.20 5.03 18.08
CA LEU A 437 18.90 6.31 18.16
C LEU A 437 18.60 7.19 16.94
N ALA A 438 18.45 6.55 15.79
CA ALA A 438 18.09 7.21 14.55
C ALA A 438 17.30 6.26 13.64
N GLU A 439 16.38 6.84 12.88
CA GLU A 439 15.58 6.15 11.86
C GLU A 439 15.54 6.99 10.58
N ARG A 440 15.53 6.33 9.43
CA ARG A 440 15.32 6.99 8.13
C ARG A 440 14.53 6.09 7.20
N THR A 441 13.45 6.62 6.63
CA THR A 441 12.66 5.93 5.60
C THR A 441 13.01 6.46 4.22
N LEU A 442 13.24 5.56 3.28
CA LEU A 442 13.33 5.82 1.85
C LEU A 442 12.22 5.07 1.13
N ARG A 443 11.75 5.65 0.02
CA ARG A 443 10.75 5.04 -0.85
C ARG A 443 11.29 5.04 -2.28
N ALA A 444 11.13 3.92 -2.96
CA ALA A 444 11.40 3.80 -4.38
C ALA A 444 10.25 3.06 -5.07
N ARG A 445 10.12 3.31 -6.37
CA ARG A 445 9.34 2.48 -7.29
C ARG A 445 10.34 1.88 -8.27
N VAL A 446 10.26 0.58 -8.47
CA VAL A 446 11.23 -0.14 -9.29
C VAL A 446 10.51 -1.01 -10.30
N ARG A 447 11.04 -1.03 -11.53
CA ARG A 447 10.69 -1.99 -12.56
C ARG A 447 11.84 -2.97 -12.69
N ILE A 448 11.63 -4.23 -12.31
CA ILE A 448 12.66 -5.27 -12.31
C ILE A 448 12.74 -6.05 -13.64
N TYR A 449 11.64 -6.14 -14.38
CA TYR A 449 11.57 -6.68 -15.74
C TYR A 449 10.44 -6.00 -16.51
N ASP A 450 10.45 -6.15 -17.83
CA ASP A 450 9.33 -5.73 -18.68
C ASP A 450 8.73 -6.96 -19.36
N VAL A 451 7.41 -6.96 -19.54
CA VAL A 451 6.69 -8.06 -20.19
C VAL A 451 6.47 -7.67 -21.64
N TRP A 452 7.18 -8.36 -22.54
CA TRP A 452 6.93 -8.27 -23.97
C TRP A 452 5.77 -9.18 -24.34
N ARG A 453 4.76 -8.62 -25.01
CA ARG A 453 3.63 -9.36 -25.58
C ARG A 453 3.64 -9.28 -27.10
#